data_AF-A0ABD6DQ32-F1
#
_entry.id   AF-A0ABD6DQ32-F1
#
_cell.length_a   1.000
_cell.length_b   1.000
_cell.length_c   1.000
_cell.angle_alpha   90.00
_cell.angle_beta   90.00
_cell.angle_gamma   90.00
#
_symmetry.space_group_name_H-M   'P 1'
#
loop_
_entity.id
_entity.type
_entity.pdbx_description
1 polymer ?
#
loop_
_entity_poly.entity_id
_entity_poly.type
_entity_poly.pdbx_seq_one_letter_code
_entity_poly.pdbx_strand_id
1 'polypeptide(L)'
;MNGDGTMTLALELSALERLANPEAVFDDARRWSKYVGVVSDKPTYVVTNFTRKNRIRQDFFSGPRGKGESLESVGEQFDTDRHVFVGTTDEDADLAEEVGWEYLPIEDAADAAGWEMAEPEDEAEPEEPVRDDWP
;
A
#
# COMPACT_ATOMS: atom_id res chain seq x y z
N MET A 1 15.61 -12.59 -21.80
CA MET A 1 16.30 -12.89 -20.53
C MET A 1 15.22 -12.88 -19.47
N ASN A 2 15.13 -13.99 -18.73
CA ASN A 2 13.93 -14.50 -18.05
C ASN A 2 13.39 -13.56 -16.97
N GLY A 3 12.08 -13.31 -17.02
CA GLY A 3 11.32 -12.62 -15.98
C GLY A 3 9.89 -13.16 -15.85
N ASP A 4 9.62 -14.37 -16.35
CA ASP A 4 8.30 -15.01 -16.24
C ASP A 4 8.04 -15.59 -14.84
N GLY A 5 8.75 -15.08 -13.82
CA GLY A 5 8.44 -15.26 -12.40
C GLY A 5 7.60 -14.08 -11.97
N THR A 6 6.31 -14.13 -12.28
CA THR A 6 5.44 -12.96 -12.15
C THR A 6 5.07 -12.77 -10.70
N MET A 7 5.36 -11.61 -10.12
CA MET A 7 5.19 -11.33 -8.69
C MET A 7 3.90 -10.54 -8.41
N THR A 8 3.24 -10.82 -7.29
CA THR A 8 2.16 -10.00 -6.73
C THR A 8 2.69 -9.13 -5.60
N LEU A 9 2.46 -7.82 -5.68
CA LEU A 9 2.86 -6.84 -4.66
C LEU A 9 1.63 -6.26 -3.97
N ALA A 10 1.54 -6.40 -2.65
CA ALA A 10 0.56 -5.71 -1.82
C ALA A 10 1.26 -4.62 -1.02
N LEU A 11 0.77 -3.38 -1.07
CA LEU A 11 1.22 -2.31 -0.19
C LEU A 11 0.15 -2.01 0.84
N GLU A 12 0.54 -1.91 2.11
CA GLU A 12 -0.35 -1.43 3.16
C GLU A 12 -0.65 0.07 2.96
N LEU A 13 -1.87 0.50 3.29
CA LEU A 13 -2.27 1.90 3.13
C LEU A 13 -1.35 2.87 3.88
N SER A 14 -1.00 2.59 5.13
CA SER A 14 -0.09 3.41 5.94
C SER A 14 1.34 3.45 5.37
N ALA A 15 1.78 2.39 4.69
CA ALA A 15 3.04 2.41 3.95
C ALA A 15 2.97 3.40 2.77
N LEU A 16 1.86 3.39 2.02
CA LEU A 16 1.65 4.34 0.93
C LEU A 16 1.53 5.78 1.41
N GLU A 17 0.94 6.01 2.58
CA GLU A 17 0.85 7.35 3.18
C GLU A 17 2.22 7.92 3.54
N ARG A 18 3.27 7.09 3.68
CA ARG A 18 4.66 7.52 3.93
C ARG A 18 5.45 7.83 2.67
N LEU A 19 4.88 7.66 1.47
CA LEU A 19 5.58 7.91 0.20
C LEU A 19 5.25 9.29 -0.36
N ALA A 20 6.25 10.00 -0.87
CA ALA A 20 6.10 11.35 -1.41
C ALA A 20 5.21 11.37 -2.66
N ASN A 21 5.25 10.30 -3.46
CA ASN A 21 4.43 10.17 -4.66
C ASN A 21 3.90 8.74 -4.85
N PRO A 22 2.74 8.42 -4.25
CA PRO A 22 2.13 7.10 -4.38
C PRO A 22 1.71 6.73 -5.81
N GLU A 23 1.36 7.70 -6.67
CA GLU A 23 1.05 7.44 -8.09
C GLU A 23 2.28 6.88 -8.81
N ALA A 24 3.43 7.55 -8.65
CA ALA A 24 4.69 7.14 -9.27
C ALA A 24 5.20 5.78 -8.76
N VAL A 25 5.00 5.50 -7.47
CA VAL A 25 5.32 4.19 -6.87
C VAL A 25 4.53 3.07 -7.56
N PHE A 26 3.23 3.26 -7.77
CA PHE A 26 2.40 2.28 -8.46
C PHE A 26 2.78 2.13 -9.94
N ASP A 27 3.04 3.23 -10.63
CA ASP A 27 3.48 3.21 -12.02
C ASP A 27 4.81 2.48 -12.19
N ASP A 28 5.75 2.65 -11.26
CA ASP A 28 7.00 1.92 -11.26
C ASP A 28 6.81 0.44 -10.92
N ALA A 29 6.10 0.13 -9.83
CA ALA A 29 5.85 -1.23 -9.37
C ALA A 29 5.26 -2.11 -10.49
N ARG A 30 4.31 -1.57 -11.26
CA ARG A 30 3.66 -2.24 -12.40
C ARG A 30 4.61 -2.64 -13.53
N ARG A 31 5.82 -2.09 -13.58
CA ARG A 31 6.81 -2.43 -14.62
C ARG A 31 7.46 -3.78 -14.35
N TRP A 32 7.43 -4.27 -13.11
CA TRP A 32 8.12 -5.48 -12.68
C TRP A 32 7.25 -6.44 -11.86
N SER A 33 6.12 -5.99 -11.30
CA SER A 33 5.07 -6.85 -10.77
C SER A 33 4.02 -7.18 -11.83
N LYS A 34 3.33 -8.32 -11.68
CA LYS A 34 2.17 -8.67 -12.52
C LYS A 34 0.88 -8.14 -11.94
N TYR A 35 0.79 -8.11 -10.61
CA TYR A 35 -0.33 -7.51 -9.88
C TYR A 35 0.21 -6.61 -8.78
N VAL A 36 -0.38 -5.42 -8.65
CA VAL A 36 -0.11 -4.51 -7.54
C VAL A 36 -1.42 -4.03 -6.91
N GLY A 37 -1.50 -4.05 -5.59
CA GLY A 37 -2.71 -3.69 -4.87
C GLY A 37 -2.48 -2.99 -3.54
N VAL A 38 -3.57 -2.48 -2.96
CA VAL A 38 -3.56 -1.79 -1.67
C VAL A 38 -4.33 -2.60 -0.64
N VAL A 39 -3.69 -2.99 0.46
CA VAL A 39 -4.37 -3.65 1.58
C VAL A 39 -4.43 -2.77 2.81
N SER A 40 -5.45 -2.92 3.66
CA SER A 40 -5.54 -2.20 4.92
C SER A 40 -6.64 -2.77 5.83
N ASP A 41 -6.52 -2.55 7.13
CA ASP A 41 -7.61 -2.73 8.11
C ASP A 41 -8.55 -1.53 8.17
N LYS A 42 -8.21 -0.43 7.50
CA LYS A 42 -9.13 0.70 7.35
C LYS A 42 -10.37 0.29 6.53
N PRO A 43 -11.54 0.90 6.79
CA PRO A 43 -12.72 0.66 5.95
C PRO A 43 -12.43 0.90 4.46
N THR A 44 -13.03 0.09 3.58
CA THR A 44 -12.81 0.16 2.12
C THR A 44 -13.02 1.56 1.53
N TYR A 45 -13.91 2.40 2.10
CA TYR A 45 -14.10 3.77 1.61
C TYR A 45 -12.86 4.66 1.85
N VAL A 46 -12.08 4.41 2.89
CA VAL A 46 -10.83 5.14 3.19
C VAL A 46 -9.79 4.80 2.13
N VAL A 47 -9.58 3.51 1.87
CA VAL A 47 -8.66 3.01 0.83
C VAL A 47 -9.04 3.55 -0.56
N THR A 48 -10.32 3.47 -0.91
CA THR A 48 -10.80 3.94 -2.22
C THR A 48 -10.74 5.46 -2.37
N ASN A 49 -10.95 6.22 -1.30
CA ASN A 49 -10.76 7.68 -1.32
C ASN A 49 -9.28 8.06 -1.49
N PHE A 50 -8.37 7.41 -0.75
CA PHE A 50 -6.94 7.64 -0.87
C PHE A 50 -6.44 7.33 -2.29
N THR A 51 -6.76 6.14 -2.81
CA THR A 51 -6.35 5.73 -4.17
C THR A 51 -6.88 6.67 -5.24
N ARG A 52 -8.15 7.12 -5.14
CA ARG A 52 -8.70 8.12 -6.07
C ARG A 52 -8.01 9.47 -5.96
N LYS A 53 -7.77 9.98 -4.74
CA LYS A 53 -7.11 11.27 -4.51
C LYS A 53 -5.70 11.28 -5.10
N ASN A 54 -4.97 10.18 -4.93
CA ASN A 54 -3.61 10.00 -5.43
C ASN A 54 -3.55 9.37 -6.83
N ARG A 55 -4.68 9.27 -7.55
CA ARG A 55 -4.77 8.72 -8.92
C ARG A 55 -4.16 7.33 -9.11
N ILE A 56 -4.05 6.58 -8.03
CA ILE A 56 -3.52 5.22 -8.02
C ILE A 56 -4.44 4.32 -8.82
N ARG A 57 -3.84 3.55 -9.74
CA ARG A 57 -4.50 2.43 -10.39
C ARG A 57 -3.98 1.17 -9.74
N GLN A 58 -4.84 0.47 -9.04
CA GLN A 58 -4.57 -0.79 -8.36
C GLN A 58 -5.33 -1.93 -9.03
N ASP A 59 -4.74 -3.13 -9.02
CA ASP A 59 -5.36 -4.34 -9.58
C ASP A 59 -6.32 -4.99 -8.56
N PHE A 60 -6.04 -4.80 -7.26
CA PHE A 60 -6.88 -5.23 -6.16
C PHE A 60 -6.80 -4.25 -4.98
N PHE A 61 -7.78 -4.33 -4.07
CA PHE A 61 -7.76 -3.59 -2.82
C PHE A 61 -8.45 -4.38 -1.70
N SER A 62 -8.21 -4.00 -0.44
CA SER A 62 -8.84 -4.68 0.70
C SER A 62 -10.36 -4.65 0.68
N GLY A 63 -10.93 -5.84 0.86
CA GLY A 63 -12.36 -6.01 1.10
C GLY A 63 -12.76 -5.55 2.50
N PRO A 64 -14.05 -5.67 2.85
CA PRO A 64 -14.59 -5.21 4.14
C PRO A 64 -14.09 -6.03 5.35
N ARG A 65 -13.34 -7.11 5.12
CA ARG A 65 -12.90 -8.06 6.14
C ARG A 65 -11.46 -7.82 6.63
N GLY A 66 -10.81 -6.74 6.17
CA GLY A 66 -9.47 -6.33 6.62
C GLY A 66 -8.34 -6.87 5.76
N LYS A 67 -7.09 -6.56 6.15
CA LYS A 67 -5.91 -6.84 5.31
C LYS A 67 -5.55 -8.33 5.28
N GLY A 68 -5.66 -9.06 6.40
CA GLY A 68 -5.28 -10.47 6.46
C GLY A 68 -6.07 -11.34 5.48
N GLU A 69 -7.40 -11.31 5.57
CA GLU A 69 -8.24 -12.06 4.63
C GLU A 69 -8.09 -11.57 3.18
N SER A 70 -7.76 -10.28 2.99
CA SER A 70 -7.46 -9.78 1.65
C SER A 70 -6.18 -10.42 1.10
N LEU A 71 -5.12 -10.54 1.90
CA LEU A 71 -3.86 -11.16 1.49
C LEU A 71 -4.03 -12.66 1.22
N GLU A 72 -4.75 -13.40 2.07
CA GLU A 72 -5.08 -14.81 1.83
C GLU A 72 -5.82 -14.96 0.50
N SER A 73 -6.91 -14.20 0.33
CA SER A 73 -7.76 -14.30 -0.85
C SER A 73 -7.03 -13.90 -2.14
N VAL A 74 -6.15 -12.89 -2.08
CA VAL A 74 -5.30 -12.46 -3.20
C VAL A 74 -4.24 -13.50 -3.51
N GLY A 75 -3.62 -14.10 -2.49
CA GLY A 75 -2.63 -15.17 -2.64
C GLY A 75 -3.21 -16.42 -3.32
N GLU A 76 -4.45 -16.78 -2.99
CA GLU A 76 -5.17 -17.89 -3.63
C GLU A 76 -5.63 -17.58 -5.06
N GLN A 77 -6.04 -16.33 -5.33
CA GLN A 77 -6.60 -15.94 -6.63
C GLN A 77 -5.54 -15.62 -7.68
N PHE A 78 -4.42 -15.04 -7.28
CA PHE A 78 -3.33 -14.68 -8.18
C PHE A 78 -2.23 -15.72 -8.12
N ASP A 79 -2.22 -16.59 -9.14
CA ASP A 79 -1.18 -17.59 -9.36
C ASP A 79 0.11 -16.91 -9.86
N THR A 80 0.91 -16.49 -8.89
CA THR A 80 2.20 -15.81 -9.04
C THR A 80 3.23 -16.54 -8.20
N ASP A 81 4.46 -16.68 -8.70
CA ASP A 81 5.52 -17.43 -8.02
C ASP A 81 6.01 -16.76 -6.74
N ARG A 82 5.74 -15.46 -6.58
CA ARG A 82 6.20 -14.65 -5.46
C ARG A 82 5.12 -13.66 -5.04
N HIS A 83 4.84 -13.60 -3.75
CA HIS A 83 3.92 -12.64 -3.14
C HIS A 83 4.69 -11.82 -2.10
N VAL A 84 4.68 -10.49 -2.25
CA VAL A 84 5.40 -9.55 -1.37
C VAL A 84 4.40 -8.58 -0.75
N PHE A 85 4.42 -8.48 0.58
CA PHE A 85 3.65 -7.51 1.34
C PHE A 85 4.59 -6.43 1.90
N VAL A 86 4.31 -5.18 1.54
CA VAL A 86 5.04 -4.01 2.02
C VAL A 86 4.22 -3.32 3.11
N GLY A 87 4.76 -3.29 4.33
CA GLY A 87 4.08 -2.75 5.51
C GLY A 87 4.95 -1.79 6.32
N THR A 88 4.48 -1.43 7.52
CA THR A 88 5.19 -0.49 8.40
C THR A 88 5.40 -0.99 9.82
N THR A 89 4.78 -2.10 10.20
CA THR A 89 4.81 -2.62 11.58
C THR A 89 5.28 -4.07 11.65
N ASP A 90 5.71 -4.49 12.85
CA ASP A 90 6.02 -5.90 13.13
C ASP A 90 4.75 -6.77 13.00
N GLU A 91 3.56 -6.23 13.31
CA GLU A 91 2.28 -6.92 13.12
C GLU A 91 2.00 -7.22 11.64
N ASP A 92 2.45 -6.33 10.73
CA ASP A 92 2.38 -6.59 9.28
C ASP A 92 3.33 -7.74 8.88
N ALA A 93 4.48 -7.85 9.53
CA ALA A 93 5.46 -8.91 9.30
C ALA A 93 4.94 -10.27 9.78
N ASP A 94 4.40 -10.31 11.00
CA ASP A 94 3.77 -11.51 11.56
C ASP A 94 2.62 -11.99 10.68
N LEU A 95 1.79 -11.07 10.19
CA LEU A 95 0.69 -11.38 9.29
C LEU A 95 1.18 -11.94 7.95
N ALA A 96 2.21 -11.32 7.35
CA ALA A 96 2.80 -11.82 6.11
C ALA A 96 3.28 -13.26 6.27
N GLU A 97 4.00 -13.56 7.36
CA GLU A 97 4.45 -14.92 7.66
C GLU A 97 3.27 -15.89 7.80
N GLU A 98 2.22 -15.51 8.54
CA GLU A 98 1.01 -16.32 8.72
C GLU A 98 0.35 -16.69 7.40
N VAL A 99 0.23 -15.74 6.47
CA VAL A 99 -0.42 -15.94 5.17
C VAL A 99 0.54 -16.44 4.07
N GLY A 100 1.82 -16.66 4.40
CA GLY A 100 2.83 -17.16 3.46
C GLY A 100 3.35 -16.14 2.45
N TRP A 101 3.28 -14.85 2.77
CA TRP A 101 3.82 -13.75 1.97
C TRP A 101 5.20 -13.34 2.46
N GLU A 102 6.06 -12.87 1.54
CA GLU A 102 7.31 -12.23 1.92
C GLU A 102 7.03 -10.82 2.47
N TYR A 103 7.57 -10.50 3.63
CA TYR A 103 7.46 -9.16 4.19
C TYR A 103 8.64 -8.27 3.79
N LEU A 104 8.36 -6.99 3.51
CA LEU A 104 9.37 -5.96 3.31
C LEU A 104 8.93 -4.65 3.98
N PRO A 105 9.74 -4.05 4.89
CA PRO A 105 9.46 -2.71 5.40
C PRO A 105 9.40 -1.68 4.27
N ILE A 106 8.54 -0.67 4.39
CA ILE A 106 8.42 0.38 3.37
C ILE A 106 9.73 1.13 3.14
N GLU A 107 10.52 1.35 4.18
CA GLU A 107 11.81 2.02 4.10
C GLU A 107 12.78 1.22 3.22
N ASP A 108 12.86 -0.10 3.42
CA ASP A 108 13.70 -0.99 2.62
C ASP A 108 13.19 -1.11 1.18
N ALA A 109 11.86 -1.15 1.00
CA ALA A 109 11.24 -1.18 -0.32
C ALA A 109 11.55 0.11 -1.11
N ALA A 110 11.43 1.26 -0.45
CA ALA A 110 11.72 2.56 -1.03
C ALA A 110 13.20 2.68 -1.41
N ASP A 111 14.12 2.28 -0.53
CA ASP A 111 15.55 2.28 -0.82
C ASP A 111 15.89 1.35 -2.00
N ALA A 112 15.31 0.15 -2.05
CA ALA A 112 15.57 -0.81 -3.13
C ALA A 112 15.01 -0.35 -4.49
N ALA A 113 13.85 0.30 -4.50
CA ALA A 113 13.17 0.75 -5.71
C ALA A 113 13.50 2.20 -6.11
N GLY A 114 14.20 2.94 -5.25
CA GLY A 114 14.46 4.37 -5.44
C GLY A 114 13.20 5.23 -5.28
N TRP A 115 12.26 4.82 -4.44
CA TRP A 115 11.08 5.62 -4.12
C TRP A 115 11.41 6.67 -3.06
N GLU A 116 10.82 7.85 -3.19
CA GLU A 116 11.02 8.94 -2.26
C GLU A 116 10.00 8.85 -1.12
N MET A 117 10.50 8.82 0.11
CA MET A 117 9.67 8.92 1.32
C MET A 117 9.15 10.36 1.46
N ALA A 118 7.92 10.52 1.93
CA ALA A 118 7.38 11.82 2.27
C ALA A 118 8.23 12.45 3.38
N GLU A 119 8.43 13.76 3.31
CA GLU A 119 8.99 14.49 4.44
C GLU A 119 8.06 14.30 5.64
N PRO A 120 8.59 14.16 6.87
CA PRO A 120 7.74 14.14 8.05
C PRO A 120 6.92 15.44 8.02
N GLU A 121 5.60 15.31 7.81
CA GLU A 121 4.71 16.46 7.98
C GLU A 121 4.89 16.89 9.43
N ASP A 122 5.56 18.04 9.66
CA ASP A 122 5.42 18.78 10.89
C ASP A 122 3.91 18.95 11.07
N GLU A 123 3.37 18.19 12.02
CA GLU A 123 1.96 18.04 12.36
C GLU A 123 1.26 19.39 12.21
N ALA A 124 0.69 19.65 11.03
CA ALA A 124 0.00 20.91 10.78
C ALA A 124 -1.23 20.86 11.68
N GLU A 125 -1.14 21.59 12.79
CA GLU A 125 -2.21 21.75 13.77
C GLU A 125 -3.50 21.95 12.96
N PRO A 126 -4.58 21.18 13.24
CA PRO A 126 -5.82 21.35 12.50
C PRO A 126 -6.22 22.81 12.64
N GLU A 127 -6.20 23.57 11.54
CA GLU A 127 -6.72 24.93 11.52
C GLU A 127 -8.16 24.84 12.05
N GLU A 128 -8.33 25.25 13.31
CA GLU A 128 -9.66 25.39 13.88
C GLU A 128 -10.45 26.26 12.90
N PRO A 129 -11.66 25.85 12.47
CA PRO A 129 -12.44 26.68 11.58
C PRO A 129 -12.75 27.97 12.35
N VAL A 130 -12.00 29.03 12.04
CA VAL A 130 -12.31 30.39 12.43
C VAL A 130 -13.66 30.68 11.79
N ARG A 131 -14.72 30.48 12.57
CA ARG A 131 -16.05 30.97 12.23
C ARG A 131 -16.00 32.47 12.37
N ASP A 132 -15.61 33.13 11.28
CA ASP A 132 -15.79 34.56 11.14
C ASP A 132 -17.28 34.90 11.32
N ASP A 133 -17.51 35.79 12.28
CA ASP A 133 -18.76 36.47 12.60
C ASP A 133 -19.64 36.67 11.36
N TRP A 134 -20.82 36.05 11.40
CA TRP A 134 -21.89 36.28 10.44
C TRP A 134 -22.70 37.51 10.89
N PRO A 135 -22.89 38.55 10.05
CA PRO A 135 -23.64 39.75 10.40
C PRO A 135 -25.16 39.55 10.49
#